data_AF-A0A8S7SGS1-F1
#
_entry.id   AF-A0A8S7SGS1-F1
#
_cell.length_a   1.000
_cell.length_b   1.000
_cell.length_c   1.000
_cell.angle_alpha   90.00
_cell.angle_beta   90.00
_cell.angle_gamma   90.00
#
_symmetry.space_group_name_H-M   'P 1'
#
loop_
_entity.id
_entity.type
_entity.pdbx_description
1 polymer ?
#
loop_
_entity_poly.entity_id
_entity_poly.type
_entity_poly.pdbx_seq_one_letter_code
_entity_poly.pdbx_strand_id
1 'polypeptide(L)'
;MKKDYVCKDSELATEGATDLWEGSLIDQLITEVILSSHSRAAALAVDSAAAKLMQNAENVSEYLSLRHQGLQQSIQSLQANITSLLADIRKIADCQEQVTADVRMAMEEIDARTRELLTGVCTSLEEELNDYFRTGKRKEQQMLEEEDAEQRRSRSGLWGKISQWSGINNPGWEDYRKRDFDPENPEITLNNRREAIEYIEEIESTVTSLHREAEAQFRPELEKIVSGIETGFRGTALYATENIAGRINARLEDEGFTVKISFPAVSQLQTRLAVKTNLSALMEERTETV
;
A
#
# COMPACT_ATOMS: atom_id res chain seq x y z
N MET A 1 -27.46 0.67 122.55
CA MET A 1 -27.95 1.47 121.41
C MET A 1 -26.78 2.21 120.82
N LYS A 2 -26.57 2.08 119.51
CA LYS A 2 -25.45 2.62 118.72
C LYS A 2 -25.88 3.93 118.05
N LYS A 3 -24.93 4.87 117.96
CA LYS A 3 -24.89 6.13 117.17
C LYS A 3 -25.94 7.16 117.65
N ASP A 4 -25.58 8.40 117.97
CA ASP A 4 -24.99 9.38 117.07
C ASP A 4 -24.01 10.34 117.81
N TYR A 5 -22.71 10.09 117.66
CA TYR A 5 -21.64 11.07 117.89
C TYR A 5 -21.34 11.74 116.53
N VAL A 6 -22.24 12.59 116.01
CA VAL A 6 -22.03 13.21 114.68
C VAL A 6 -22.13 14.74 114.67
N CYS A 7 -22.64 15.40 115.71
CA CYS A 7 -22.93 16.85 115.60
C CYS A 7 -21.99 17.85 116.29
N LYS A 8 -20.86 17.44 116.91
CA LYS A 8 -19.87 18.43 117.42
C LYS A 8 -18.62 18.59 116.55
N ASP A 9 -18.30 17.58 115.75
CA ASP A 9 -17.15 17.61 114.86
C ASP A 9 -17.46 18.33 113.54
N SER A 10 -18.72 18.33 113.09
CA SER A 10 -19.07 18.97 111.82
C SER A 10 -18.95 20.48 111.88
N GLU A 11 -19.41 21.11 112.95
CA GLU A 11 -19.42 22.58 113.10
C GLU A 11 -18.00 23.11 113.32
N LEU A 12 -17.22 22.45 114.18
CA LEU A 12 -15.80 22.76 114.41
C LEU A 12 -14.91 22.43 113.20
N ALA A 13 -15.24 21.38 112.44
CA ALA A 13 -14.54 21.08 111.18
C ALA A 13 -14.88 22.10 110.10
N THR A 14 -16.13 22.58 110.02
CA THR A 14 -16.48 23.68 109.11
C THR A 14 -15.84 24.98 109.53
N GLU A 15 -15.82 25.31 110.83
CA GLU A 15 -15.19 26.53 111.34
C GLU A 15 -13.67 26.50 111.10
N GLY A 16 -13.00 25.39 111.45
CA GLY A 16 -11.57 25.20 111.16
C GLY A 16 -11.24 25.15 109.67
N ALA A 17 -12.11 24.60 108.82
CA ALA A 17 -11.94 24.63 107.37
C ALA A 17 -12.14 26.04 106.81
N THR A 18 -13.05 26.82 107.38
CA THR A 18 -13.29 28.22 106.98
C THR A 18 -12.12 29.11 107.39
N ASP A 19 -11.63 28.97 108.62
CA ASP A 19 -10.41 29.66 109.09
C ASP A 19 -9.19 29.29 108.25
N LEU A 20 -9.05 28.00 107.89
CA LEU A 20 -7.98 27.55 106.99
C LEU A 20 -8.16 28.16 105.59
N TRP A 21 -9.38 28.23 105.06
CA TRP A 21 -9.70 28.80 103.74
C TRP A 21 -9.43 30.31 103.70
N GLU A 22 -9.84 31.05 104.73
CA GLU A 22 -9.60 32.49 104.85
C GLU A 22 -8.12 32.81 105.07
N GLY A 23 -7.43 32.05 105.92
CA GLY A 23 -6.00 32.25 106.21
C GLY A 23 -5.06 31.79 105.08
N SER A 24 -5.52 30.88 104.22
CA SER A 24 -4.69 30.33 103.12
C SER A 24 -4.67 31.19 101.85
N LEU A 25 -5.45 32.28 101.79
CA LEU A 25 -5.55 33.22 100.65
C LEU A 25 -5.96 32.53 99.32
N ILE A 26 -6.48 31.30 99.39
CA ILE A 26 -6.87 30.52 98.23
C ILE A 26 -7.94 31.24 97.41
N ASP A 27 -8.86 31.95 98.09
CA ASP A 27 -9.91 32.75 97.44
C ASP A 27 -9.32 33.87 96.56
N GLN A 28 -8.26 34.52 97.03
CA GLN A 28 -7.52 35.55 96.31
C GLN A 28 -6.76 34.95 95.11
N LEU A 29 -6.09 33.81 95.33
CA LEU A 29 -5.37 33.09 94.28
C LEU A 29 -6.32 32.61 93.16
N ILE A 30 -7.47 32.04 93.52
CA ILE A 30 -8.50 31.59 92.56
C ILE A 30 -9.02 32.78 91.76
N THR A 31 -9.33 33.89 92.43
CA THR A 31 -9.84 35.10 91.77
C THR A 31 -8.81 35.68 90.81
N GLU A 32 -7.54 35.77 91.23
CA GLU A 32 -6.45 36.31 90.43
C GLU A 32 -6.13 35.41 89.22
N VAL A 33 -6.14 34.09 89.41
CA VAL A 33 -5.98 33.10 88.33
C VAL A 33 -7.15 33.18 87.35
N ILE A 34 -8.40 33.31 87.81
CA ILE A 34 -9.57 33.45 86.94
C ILE A 34 -9.47 34.74 86.13
N LEU A 35 -9.15 35.88 86.77
CA LEU A 35 -9.05 37.17 86.09
C LEU A 35 -7.90 37.19 85.07
N SER A 36 -6.74 36.64 85.45
CA SER A 36 -5.56 36.49 84.59
C SER A 36 -5.82 35.54 83.42
N SER A 37 -6.50 34.42 83.66
CA SER A 37 -6.85 33.45 82.62
C SER A 37 -7.87 34.04 81.66
N HIS A 38 -8.90 34.72 82.17
CA HIS A 38 -9.95 35.32 81.34
C HIS A 38 -9.43 36.48 80.48
N SER A 39 -8.50 37.28 81.01
CA SER A 39 -7.86 38.37 80.24
C SER A 39 -6.94 37.84 79.14
N ARG A 40 -6.26 36.70 79.35
CA ARG A 40 -5.35 36.07 78.38
C ARG A 40 -6.02 35.09 77.42
N ALA A 41 -7.17 34.52 77.78
CA ALA A 41 -7.87 33.52 76.97
C ALA A 41 -8.24 34.06 75.58
N ALA A 42 -8.72 35.30 75.50
CA ALA A 42 -9.06 35.93 74.24
C ALA A 42 -7.83 36.10 73.33
N ALA A 43 -6.70 36.56 73.89
CA ALA A 43 -5.46 36.72 73.14
C ALA A 43 -4.92 35.37 72.63
N LEU A 44 -4.87 34.35 73.49
CA LEU A 44 -4.42 33.00 73.12
C LEU A 44 -5.33 32.34 72.07
N ALA A 45 -6.64 32.56 72.16
CA ALA A 45 -7.59 32.06 71.17
C ALA A 45 -7.41 32.75 69.81
N VAL A 46 -7.17 34.06 69.80
CA VAL A 46 -6.86 34.82 68.58
C VAL A 46 -5.53 34.38 67.97
N ASP A 47 -4.47 34.22 68.78
CA ASP A 47 -3.17 33.73 68.30
C ASP A 47 -3.28 32.33 67.71
N SER A 48 -4.05 31.44 68.36
CA SER A 48 -4.30 30.10 67.84
C SER A 48 -5.12 30.11 66.55
N ALA A 49 -6.12 31.00 66.45
CA ALA A 49 -6.90 31.18 65.23
C ALA A 49 -6.04 31.74 64.08
N ALA A 50 -5.20 32.74 64.36
CA ALA A 50 -4.26 33.31 63.40
C ALA A 50 -3.24 32.27 62.93
N ALA A 51 -2.66 31.49 63.85
CA ALA A 51 -1.75 30.39 63.52
C ALA A 51 -2.41 29.34 62.62
N LYS A 52 -3.66 28.93 62.92
CA LYS A 52 -4.43 28.01 62.07
C LYS A 52 -4.73 28.59 60.70
N LEU A 53 -5.03 29.89 60.61
CA LEU A 53 -5.25 30.57 59.33
C LEU A 53 -3.98 30.63 58.50
N MET A 54 -2.82 30.96 59.11
CA MET A 54 -1.53 30.93 58.42
C MET A 54 -1.19 29.53 57.93
N GLN A 55 -1.36 28.51 58.79
CA GLN A 55 -1.14 27.11 58.41
C GLN A 55 -2.09 26.67 57.27
N ASN A 56 -3.36 27.04 57.32
CA ASN A 56 -4.29 26.76 56.23
C ASN A 56 -3.89 27.48 54.94
N ALA A 57 -3.45 28.73 55.02
CA ALA A 57 -2.99 29.49 53.86
C ALA A 57 -1.76 28.83 53.21
N GLU A 58 -0.79 28.37 54.02
CA GLU A 58 0.37 27.59 53.54
C GLU A 58 -0.06 26.29 52.88
N ASN A 59 -0.89 25.47 53.53
CA ASN A 59 -1.37 24.20 52.99
C ASN A 59 -2.13 24.38 51.66
N VAL A 60 -2.96 25.42 51.55
CA VAL A 60 -3.69 25.74 50.31
C VAL A 60 -2.72 26.21 49.22
N SER A 61 -1.73 27.03 49.57
CA SER A 61 -0.69 27.47 48.64
C SER A 61 0.11 26.29 48.09
N GLU A 62 0.55 25.37 48.95
CA GLU A 62 1.25 24.15 48.53
C GLU A 62 0.38 23.27 47.62
N TYR A 63 -0.88 23.04 48.02
CA TYR A 63 -1.82 22.26 47.21
C TYR A 63 -2.02 22.87 45.82
N LEU A 64 -2.24 24.18 45.74
CA LEU A 64 -2.43 24.89 44.47
C LEU A 64 -1.16 24.85 43.60
N SER A 65 0.02 24.98 44.21
CA SER A 65 1.31 24.88 43.51
C SER A 65 1.51 23.49 42.91
N LEU A 66 1.26 22.43 43.69
CA LEU A 66 1.33 21.04 43.22
C LEU A 66 0.32 20.78 42.09
N ARG A 67 -0.92 21.28 42.23
CA ARG A 67 -1.95 21.19 41.18
C ARG A 67 -1.52 21.90 39.90
N HIS A 68 -0.96 23.10 40.02
CA HIS A 68 -0.47 23.88 38.89
C HIS A 68 0.65 23.14 38.15
N GLN A 69 1.63 22.62 38.89
CA GLN A 69 2.73 21.85 38.32
C GLN A 69 2.23 20.57 37.62
N GLY A 70 1.31 19.83 38.23
CA GLY A 70 0.73 18.63 37.62
C GLY A 70 -0.07 18.93 36.35
N LEU A 71 -0.83 20.03 36.32
CA LEU A 71 -1.52 20.49 35.12
C LEU A 71 -0.55 20.92 34.02
N GLN A 72 0.51 21.65 34.37
CA GLN A 72 1.52 22.08 33.42
C GLN A 72 2.25 20.89 32.78
N GLN A 73 2.59 19.87 33.58
CA GLN A 73 3.18 18.64 33.07
C GLN A 73 2.22 17.91 32.12
N SER A 74 0.94 17.82 32.49
CA SER A 74 -0.09 17.20 31.64
C SER A 74 -0.24 17.94 30.29
N ILE A 75 -0.21 19.28 30.31
CA ILE A 75 -0.25 20.11 29.09
C ILE A 75 0.98 19.86 28.21
N GLN A 76 2.17 19.79 28.80
CA GLN A 76 3.42 19.54 28.07
C GLN A 76 3.41 18.16 27.40
N SER A 77 2.98 17.11 28.12
CA SER A 77 2.81 15.77 27.53
C SER A 77 1.83 15.81 26.36
N LEU A 78 0.69 16.47 26.52
CA LEU A 78 -0.34 16.56 25.48
C LEU A 78 0.16 17.33 24.24
N GLN A 79 0.95 18.40 24.44
CA GLN A 79 1.59 19.14 23.34
C GLN A 79 2.64 18.28 22.61
N ALA A 80 3.45 17.52 23.34
CA ALA A 80 4.41 16.59 22.74
C ALA A 80 3.70 15.53 21.90
N ASN A 81 2.57 15.01 22.39
CA ASN A 81 1.76 14.03 21.68
C ASN A 81 1.13 14.60 20.41
N ILE A 82 0.51 15.77 20.47
CA ILE A 82 -0.03 16.45 19.28
C ILE A 82 1.07 16.63 18.25
N THR A 83 2.25 17.11 18.66
CA THR A 83 3.39 17.33 17.76
C THR A 83 3.84 16.02 17.12
N SER A 84 3.90 14.95 17.90
CA SER A 84 4.31 13.63 17.44
C SER A 84 3.29 13.00 16.48
N LEU A 85 1.99 13.14 16.75
CA LEU A 85 0.90 12.69 15.86
C LEU A 85 0.90 13.47 14.53
N LEU A 86 1.12 14.80 14.58
CA LEU A 86 1.27 15.61 13.38
C LEU A 86 2.48 15.17 12.54
N ALA A 87 3.59 14.80 13.18
CA ALA A 87 4.75 14.26 12.49
C ALA A 87 4.45 12.89 11.85
N ASP A 88 3.68 12.04 12.52
CA ASP A 88 3.29 10.74 11.97
C ASP A 88 2.32 10.88 10.78
N ILE A 89 1.37 11.83 10.84
CA ILE A 89 0.49 12.16 9.70
C ILE A 89 1.32 12.58 8.48
N ARG A 90 2.35 13.41 8.67
CA ARG A 90 3.25 13.80 7.57
C ARG A 90 3.99 12.59 6.98
N LYS A 91 4.52 11.70 7.82
CA LYS A 91 5.17 10.47 7.35
C LYS A 91 4.24 9.57 6.55
N ILE A 92 2.96 9.49 6.93
CA ILE A 92 1.95 8.76 6.15
C ILE A 92 1.76 9.41 4.77
N ALA A 93 1.66 10.74 4.71
CA ALA A 93 1.51 11.47 3.46
C ALA A 93 2.73 11.28 2.54
N ASP A 94 3.95 11.41 3.07
CA ASP A 94 5.19 11.18 2.33
C ASP A 94 5.26 9.74 1.80
N CYS A 95 4.88 8.76 2.61
CA CYS A 95 4.81 7.36 2.21
C CYS A 95 3.80 7.14 1.08
N GLN A 96 2.63 7.78 1.15
CA GLN A 96 1.62 7.71 0.10
C GLN A 96 2.13 8.30 -1.23
N GLU A 97 2.82 9.44 -1.17
CA GLU A 97 3.42 10.06 -2.35
C GLU A 97 4.49 9.15 -2.98
N GLN A 98 5.37 8.59 -2.15
CA GLN A 98 6.42 7.68 -2.61
C GLN A 98 5.86 6.43 -3.28
N VAL A 99 4.87 5.76 -2.65
CA VAL A 99 4.23 4.57 -3.22
C VAL A 99 3.53 4.90 -4.54
N THR A 100 2.90 6.07 -4.64
CA THR A 100 2.25 6.52 -5.88
C THR A 100 3.29 6.74 -6.99
N ALA A 101 4.44 7.34 -6.65
CA ALA A 101 5.54 7.53 -7.59
C ALA A 101 6.14 6.21 -8.06
N ASP A 102 6.38 5.27 -7.14
CA ASP A 102 6.92 3.94 -7.45
C ASP A 102 5.99 3.16 -8.40
N VAL A 103 4.67 3.19 -8.14
CA VAL A 103 3.67 2.56 -9.01
C VAL A 103 3.66 3.22 -10.40
N ARG A 104 3.72 4.56 -10.46
CA ARG A 104 3.76 5.28 -11.74
C ARG A 104 4.99 4.91 -12.56
N MET A 105 6.18 4.90 -11.96
CA MET A 105 7.42 4.51 -12.65
C MET A 105 7.34 3.07 -13.15
N ALA A 106 6.82 2.15 -12.34
CA ALA A 106 6.64 0.76 -12.76
C ALA A 106 5.67 0.63 -13.95
N MET A 107 4.57 1.41 -13.98
CA MET A 107 3.65 1.45 -15.12
C MET A 107 4.28 2.01 -16.38
N GLU A 108 5.09 3.08 -16.27
CA GLU A 108 5.82 3.67 -17.39
C GLU A 108 6.84 2.67 -17.97
N GLU A 109 7.52 1.90 -17.12
CA GLU A 109 8.43 0.84 -17.55
C GLU A 109 7.69 -0.29 -18.29
N ILE A 110 6.51 -0.71 -17.81
CA ILE A 110 5.66 -1.70 -18.51
C ILE A 110 5.29 -1.22 -19.90
N ASP A 111 4.80 0.02 -20.03
CA ASP A 111 4.36 0.55 -21.30
C ASP A 111 5.52 0.63 -22.30
N ALA A 112 6.70 1.08 -21.84
CA ALA A 112 7.91 1.12 -22.67
C ALA A 112 8.34 -0.27 -23.16
N ARG A 113 8.45 -1.26 -22.26
CA ARG A 113 8.85 -2.63 -22.62
C ARG A 113 7.81 -3.34 -23.48
N THR A 114 6.52 -3.10 -23.22
CA THR A 114 5.44 -3.66 -24.02
C THR A 114 5.48 -3.15 -25.45
N ARG A 115 5.71 -1.85 -25.63
CA ARG A 115 5.88 -1.27 -26.97
C ARG A 115 7.10 -1.83 -27.68
N GLU A 116 8.22 -1.97 -26.99
CA GLU A 116 9.46 -2.53 -27.55
C GLU A 116 9.25 -3.95 -28.06
N LEU A 117 8.71 -4.84 -27.21
CA LEU A 117 8.45 -6.23 -27.57
C LEU A 117 7.42 -6.35 -28.70
N LEU A 118 6.30 -5.61 -28.65
CA LEU A 118 5.29 -5.62 -29.72
C LEU A 118 5.87 -5.13 -31.05
N THR A 119 6.70 -4.08 -31.02
CA THR A 119 7.36 -3.56 -32.23
C THR A 119 8.33 -4.60 -32.81
N GLY A 120 9.04 -5.32 -31.95
CA GLY A 120 9.91 -6.44 -32.36
C GLY A 120 9.12 -7.54 -33.06
N VAL A 121 8.00 -7.98 -32.46
CA VAL A 121 7.13 -9.02 -33.04
C VAL A 121 6.54 -8.59 -34.38
N CYS A 122 6.04 -7.35 -34.49
CA CYS A 122 5.52 -6.84 -35.76
C CYS A 122 6.60 -6.80 -36.85
N THR A 123 7.81 -6.33 -36.50
CA THR A 123 8.93 -6.30 -37.45
C THR A 123 9.33 -7.70 -37.91
N SER A 124 9.47 -8.65 -36.98
CA SER A 124 9.80 -10.05 -37.33
C SER A 124 8.71 -10.70 -38.17
N LEU A 125 7.43 -10.45 -37.85
CA LEU A 125 6.31 -10.96 -38.64
C LEU A 125 6.32 -10.37 -40.06
N GLU A 126 6.57 -9.08 -40.21
CA GLU A 126 6.68 -8.42 -41.51
C GLU A 126 7.85 -8.99 -42.33
N GLU A 127 9.01 -9.20 -41.71
CA GLU A 127 10.18 -9.80 -42.34
C GLU A 127 9.92 -11.24 -42.82
N GLU A 128 9.36 -12.09 -41.96
CA GLU A 128 9.05 -13.49 -42.30
C GLU A 128 7.97 -13.60 -43.36
N LEU A 129 6.88 -12.83 -43.25
CA LEU A 129 5.83 -12.81 -44.28
C LEU A 129 6.39 -12.33 -45.62
N ASN A 130 7.21 -11.28 -45.63
CA ASN A 130 7.83 -10.78 -46.87
C ASN A 130 8.76 -11.82 -47.49
N ASP A 131 9.49 -12.60 -46.68
CA ASP A 131 10.31 -13.70 -47.21
C ASP A 131 9.45 -14.84 -47.79
N TYR A 132 8.32 -15.19 -47.16
CA TYR A 132 7.34 -16.11 -47.74
C TYR A 132 6.81 -15.57 -49.07
N PHE A 133 6.35 -14.32 -49.15
CA PHE A 133 5.86 -13.75 -50.41
C PHE A 133 6.92 -13.76 -51.51
N ARG A 134 8.17 -13.38 -51.20
CA ARG A 134 9.28 -13.45 -52.16
C ARG A 134 9.56 -14.88 -52.61
N THR A 135 9.55 -15.83 -51.69
CA THR A 135 9.81 -17.24 -51.98
C THR A 135 8.67 -17.87 -52.78
N GLY A 136 7.42 -17.55 -52.46
CA GLY A 136 6.23 -17.93 -53.22
C GLY A 136 6.25 -17.39 -54.64
N LYS A 137 6.64 -16.12 -54.83
CA LYS A 137 6.82 -15.53 -56.16
C LYS A 137 7.93 -16.17 -56.98
N ARG A 138 9.06 -16.53 -56.36
CA ARG A 138 10.12 -17.29 -57.04
C ARG A 138 9.62 -18.67 -57.49
N LYS A 139 8.83 -19.36 -56.66
CA LYS A 139 8.21 -20.64 -57.01
C LYS A 139 7.22 -20.49 -58.16
N GLU A 140 6.36 -19.48 -58.14
CA GLU A 140 5.44 -19.15 -59.23
C GLU A 140 6.18 -18.94 -60.56
N GLN A 141 7.25 -18.14 -60.54
CA GLN A 141 8.07 -17.90 -61.74
C GLN A 141 8.72 -19.20 -62.27
N GLN A 142 9.30 -20.03 -61.39
CA GLN A 142 9.92 -21.30 -61.78
C GLN A 142 8.90 -22.26 -62.41
N MET A 143 7.71 -22.36 -61.82
CA MET A 143 6.62 -23.20 -62.36
C MET A 143 6.19 -22.73 -63.74
N LEU A 144 6.11 -21.41 -63.96
CA LEU A 144 5.77 -20.86 -65.27
C LEU A 144 6.87 -21.13 -66.29
N GLU A 145 8.14 -20.98 -65.93
CA GLU A 145 9.28 -21.28 -66.80
C GLU A 145 9.35 -22.78 -67.16
N GLU A 146 9.04 -23.68 -66.22
CA GLU A 146 8.95 -25.12 -66.44
C GLU A 146 7.77 -25.48 -67.35
N GLU A 147 6.58 -24.90 -67.14
CA GLU A 147 5.41 -25.09 -67.98
C GLU A 147 5.67 -24.62 -69.43
N ASP A 148 6.31 -23.46 -69.58
CA ASP A 148 6.75 -22.91 -70.87
C ASP A 148 7.82 -23.81 -71.54
N ALA A 149 8.73 -24.40 -70.77
CA ALA A 149 9.77 -25.32 -71.25
C ALA A 149 9.19 -26.68 -71.67
N GLU A 150 8.23 -27.22 -70.92
CA GLU A 150 7.50 -28.45 -71.24
C GLU A 150 6.65 -28.28 -72.49
N GLN A 151 5.96 -27.15 -72.65
CA GLN A 151 5.25 -26.82 -73.88
C GLN A 151 6.21 -26.75 -75.08
N ARG A 152 7.39 -26.11 -74.93
CA ARG A 152 8.42 -26.07 -75.98
C ARG A 152 8.97 -27.45 -76.32
N ARG A 153 9.19 -28.32 -75.33
CA ARG A 153 9.65 -29.72 -75.54
C ARG A 153 8.58 -30.57 -76.22
N SER A 154 7.31 -30.42 -75.85
CA SER A 154 6.17 -31.07 -76.50
C SER A 154 6.03 -30.63 -77.97
N ARG A 155 6.23 -29.33 -78.24
CA ARG A 155 6.22 -28.74 -79.59
C ARG A 155 7.46 -29.08 -80.42
N SER A 156 8.57 -29.48 -79.79
CA SER A 156 9.83 -29.89 -80.44
C SER A 156 10.03 -31.41 -80.53
N GLY A 157 9.16 -32.21 -79.90
CA GLY A 157 9.16 -33.67 -79.97
C GLY A 157 8.69 -34.20 -81.34
N LEU A 158 8.76 -35.52 -81.54
CA LEU A 158 8.42 -36.18 -82.80
C LEU A 158 7.04 -35.76 -83.38
N TRP A 159 6.06 -35.44 -82.52
CA TRP A 159 4.74 -34.95 -82.92
C TRP A 159 4.75 -33.52 -83.51
N GLY A 160 5.62 -32.63 -83.03
CA GLY A 160 5.81 -31.30 -83.60
C GLY A 160 6.41 -31.33 -85.01
N LYS A 161 7.37 -32.24 -85.24
CA LYS A 161 7.97 -32.45 -86.57
C LYS A 161 7.01 -33.12 -87.56
N ILE A 162 6.16 -34.04 -87.09
CA ILE A 162 5.14 -34.71 -87.93
C ILE A 162 4.08 -33.69 -88.41
N SER A 163 3.72 -32.72 -87.58
CA SER A 163 2.75 -31.66 -87.94
C SER A 163 3.28 -30.62 -88.94
N GLN A 164 4.60 -30.45 -89.07
CA GLN A 164 5.20 -29.57 -90.09
C GLN A 164 5.37 -30.26 -91.46
N TRP A 165 5.54 -31.59 -91.49
CA TRP A 165 5.69 -32.35 -92.74
C TRP A 165 4.34 -32.60 -93.43
N SER A 166 3.31 -32.94 -92.65
CA SER A 166 1.96 -33.17 -93.16
C SER A 166 1.17 -31.88 -92.98
N GLY A 167 0.88 -31.17 -94.07
CA GLY A 167 0.21 -29.85 -94.08
C GLY A 167 -1.24 -29.83 -93.58
N ILE A 168 -1.51 -30.53 -92.48
CA ILE A 168 -2.79 -30.55 -91.76
C ILE A 168 -2.73 -29.40 -90.76
N ASN A 169 -3.39 -28.28 -91.10
CA ASN A 169 -3.71 -27.25 -90.12
C ASN A 169 -4.55 -27.89 -89.02
N ASN A 170 -4.01 -28.03 -87.81
CA ASN A 170 -4.77 -28.39 -86.63
C ASN A 170 -5.44 -27.11 -86.08
N PRO A 171 -6.76 -26.93 -86.18
CA PRO A 171 -7.45 -25.82 -85.54
C PRO A 171 -7.78 -26.26 -84.12
N GLY A 172 -6.94 -25.85 -83.16
CA GLY A 172 -7.16 -26.24 -81.77
C GLY A 172 -5.89 -26.25 -80.94
N TRP A 173 -5.20 -25.12 -80.90
CA TRP A 173 -4.34 -24.79 -79.78
C TRP A 173 -4.81 -23.42 -79.33
N GLU A 174 -5.92 -23.40 -78.59
CA GLU A 174 -6.21 -22.24 -77.76
C GLU A 174 -4.98 -22.01 -76.89
N ASP A 175 -4.52 -20.76 -76.90
CA ASP A 175 -3.47 -20.26 -76.03
C ASP A 175 -3.90 -20.56 -74.59
N TYR A 176 -3.41 -21.66 -74.03
CA TYR A 176 -3.63 -22.00 -72.63
C TYR A 176 -2.98 -20.88 -71.86
N ARG A 177 -3.83 -19.94 -71.42
CA ARG A 177 -3.54 -18.72 -70.66
C ARG A 177 -2.15 -18.79 -70.04
N LYS A 178 -1.18 -18.14 -70.67
CA LYS A 178 0.04 -17.78 -69.95
C LYS A 178 -0.44 -17.04 -68.72
N ARG A 179 -0.19 -17.62 -67.54
CA ARG A 179 -0.31 -16.89 -66.30
C ARG A 179 0.69 -15.75 -66.43
N ASP A 180 0.17 -14.54 -66.60
CA ASP A 180 0.99 -13.34 -66.65
C ASP A 180 1.60 -13.19 -65.26
N PHE A 181 2.89 -13.53 -65.15
CA PHE A 181 3.63 -13.38 -63.91
C PHE A 181 3.74 -11.89 -63.58
N ASP A 182 3.02 -11.46 -62.56
CA ASP A 182 3.16 -10.14 -61.99
C ASP A 182 3.97 -10.24 -60.68
N PRO A 183 5.23 -9.75 -60.66
CA PRO A 183 6.08 -9.79 -59.47
C PRO A 183 5.58 -8.89 -58.33
N GLU A 184 4.75 -7.89 -58.62
CA GLU A 184 4.23 -6.94 -57.63
C GLU A 184 2.82 -7.31 -57.13
N ASN A 185 2.18 -8.32 -57.75
CA ASN A 185 0.87 -8.80 -57.31
C ASN A 185 1.02 -9.59 -55.98
N PRO A 186 0.33 -9.21 -54.89
CA PRO A 186 0.40 -9.97 -53.63
C PRO A 186 -0.22 -11.37 -53.70
N GLU A 187 -0.98 -11.67 -54.76
CA GLU A 187 -1.53 -13.01 -54.98
C GLU A 187 -0.46 -13.98 -55.51
N ILE A 188 -0.27 -15.10 -54.81
CA ILE A 188 0.65 -16.18 -55.21
C ILE A 188 -0.16 -17.28 -55.88
N THR A 189 0.11 -17.56 -57.15
CA THR A 189 -0.58 -18.63 -57.87
C THR A 189 0.20 -19.95 -57.79
N LEU A 190 -0.43 -20.99 -57.24
CA LEU A 190 0.15 -22.34 -57.14
C LEU A 190 -0.57 -23.33 -58.07
N ASN A 191 0.11 -24.40 -58.46
CA ASN A 191 -0.37 -25.33 -59.50
C ASN A 191 -1.47 -26.27 -59.03
N ASN A 192 -1.52 -26.58 -57.73
CA ASN A 192 -2.54 -27.46 -57.19
C ASN A 192 -2.96 -27.04 -55.79
N ARG A 193 -4.19 -27.44 -55.43
CA ARG A 193 -4.80 -27.13 -54.14
C ARG A 193 -4.00 -27.68 -52.95
N ARG A 194 -3.30 -28.81 -53.12
CA ARG A 194 -2.54 -29.44 -52.04
C ARG A 194 -1.32 -28.61 -51.65
N GLU A 195 -0.55 -28.14 -52.62
CA GLU A 195 0.60 -27.23 -52.42
C GLU A 195 0.14 -25.90 -51.80
N ALA A 196 -1.01 -25.38 -52.19
CA ALA A 196 -1.56 -24.17 -51.57
C ALA A 196 -1.93 -24.36 -50.10
N ILE A 197 -2.51 -25.51 -49.75
CA ILE A 197 -2.84 -25.84 -48.36
C ILE A 197 -1.55 -26.03 -47.54
N GLU A 198 -0.59 -26.81 -48.03
CA GLU A 198 0.70 -27.02 -47.36
C GLU A 198 1.44 -25.69 -47.11
N TYR A 199 1.37 -24.75 -48.07
CA TYR A 199 2.00 -23.44 -47.93
C TYR A 199 1.30 -22.52 -46.93
N ILE A 200 -0.03 -22.56 -46.86
CA ILE A 200 -0.80 -21.83 -45.85
C ILE A 200 -0.54 -22.40 -44.45
N GLU A 201 -0.51 -23.73 -44.31
CA GLU A 201 -0.19 -24.40 -43.04
C GLU A 201 1.21 -24.05 -42.54
N GLU A 202 2.18 -23.91 -43.44
CA GLU A 202 3.55 -23.47 -43.11
C GLU A 202 3.56 -22.03 -42.56
N ILE A 203 2.87 -21.10 -43.23
CA ILE A 203 2.73 -19.71 -42.76
C ILE A 203 2.01 -19.68 -41.41
N GLU A 204 0.90 -20.39 -41.25
CA GLU A 204 0.13 -20.44 -40.00
C GLU A 204 0.96 -20.98 -38.83
N SER A 205 1.72 -22.06 -39.06
CA SER A 205 2.63 -22.63 -38.07
C SER A 205 3.69 -21.61 -37.62
N THR A 206 4.28 -20.90 -38.57
CA THR A 206 5.32 -19.91 -38.31
C THR A 206 4.77 -18.71 -37.53
N VAL A 207 3.63 -18.14 -37.95
CA VAL A 207 2.94 -17.05 -37.23
C VAL A 207 2.57 -17.49 -35.81
N THR A 208 2.07 -18.71 -35.64
CA THR A 208 1.73 -19.27 -34.33
C THR A 208 2.98 -19.42 -33.45
N SER A 209 4.12 -19.78 -34.04
CA SER A 209 5.39 -19.92 -33.33
C SER A 209 5.94 -18.57 -32.85
N LEU A 210 5.91 -17.54 -33.71
CA LEU A 210 6.28 -16.16 -33.36
C LEU A 210 5.41 -15.62 -32.22
N HIS A 211 4.09 -15.87 -32.29
CA HIS A 211 3.16 -15.44 -31.24
C HIS A 211 3.45 -16.12 -29.90
N ARG A 212 3.76 -17.41 -29.92
CA ARG A 212 4.13 -18.17 -28.72
C ARG A 212 5.47 -17.72 -28.13
N GLU A 213 6.44 -17.40 -28.97
CA GLU A 213 7.73 -16.86 -28.54
C GLU A 213 7.57 -15.47 -27.91
N ALA A 214 6.77 -14.60 -28.53
CA ALA A 214 6.41 -13.32 -27.96
C ALA A 214 5.78 -13.47 -26.58
N GLU A 215 4.78 -14.35 -26.43
CA GLU A 215 4.12 -14.61 -25.15
C GLU A 215 5.13 -15.11 -24.08
N ALA A 216 6.07 -15.97 -24.49
CA ALA A 216 7.10 -16.50 -23.60
C ALA A 216 8.11 -15.44 -23.13
N GLN A 217 8.38 -14.41 -23.95
CA GLN A 217 9.23 -13.27 -23.57
C GLN A 217 8.46 -12.24 -22.72
N PHE A 218 7.18 -12.02 -23.02
CA PHE A 218 6.32 -11.06 -22.32
C PHE A 218 6.02 -11.43 -20.86
N ARG A 219 5.71 -12.71 -20.64
CA ARG A 219 5.28 -13.23 -19.33
C ARG A 219 6.28 -12.98 -18.19
N PRO A 220 7.57 -13.35 -18.30
CA PRO A 220 8.52 -13.17 -17.20
C PRO A 220 8.78 -11.70 -16.87
N GLU A 221 8.77 -10.80 -17.86
CA GLU A 221 8.93 -9.36 -17.62
C GLU A 221 7.75 -8.76 -16.85
N LEU A 222 6.51 -9.13 -17.22
CA LEU A 222 5.32 -8.74 -16.47
C LEU A 222 5.32 -9.30 -15.04
N GLU A 223 5.70 -10.57 -14.85
CA GLU A 223 5.83 -11.17 -13.53
C GLU A 223 6.88 -10.45 -12.66
N LYS A 224 8.03 -10.11 -13.25
CA LYS A 224 9.10 -9.37 -12.58
C LYS A 224 8.61 -8.01 -12.10
N ILE A 225 7.88 -7.27 -12.94
CA ILE A 225 7.39 -5.94 -12.57
C ILE A 225 6.30 -6.02 -11.49
N VAL A 226 5.34 -6.95 -11.62
CA VAL A 226 4.32 -7.20 -10.58
C VAL A 226 4.99 -7.54 -9.24
N SER A 227 6.01 -8.40 -9.25
CA SER A 227 6.77 -8.74 -8.05
C SER A 227 7.52 -7.54 -7.46
N GLY A 228 8.02 -6.63 -8.32
CA GLY A 228 8.67 -5.39 -7.92
C GLY A 228 7.70 -4.43 -7.22
N ILE A 229 6.49 -4.26 -7.77
CA ILE A 229 5.41 -3.46 -7.17
C ILE A 229 5.00 -4.05 -5.81
N GLU A 230 4.79 -5.37 -5.74
CA GLU A 230 4.45 -6.03 -4.48
C GLU A 230 5.56 -5.87 -3.44
N THR A 231 6.82 -5.98 -3.86
CA THR A 231 7.98 -5.80 -2.97
C THR A 231 8.10 -4.36 -2.49
N GLY A 232 7.93 -3.36 -3.37
CA GLY A 232 7.94 -1.95 -3.00
C GLY A 232 6.79 -1.59 -2.05
N PHE A 233 5.59 -2.11 -2.31
CA PHE A 233 4.43 -1.88 -1.46
C PHE A 233 4.60 -2.55 -0.08
N ARG A 234 5.06 -3.81 -0.04
CA ARG A 234 5.32 -4.50 1.23
C ARG A 234 6.50 -3.91 2.00
N GLY A 235 7.56 -3.52 1.30
CA GLY A 235 8.80 -3.01 1.91
C GLY A 235 8.65 -1.58 2.42
N THR A 236 8.03 -0.70 1.65
CA THR A 236 7.94 0.73 1.97
C THR A 236 6.63 1.05 2.68
N ALA A 237 5.49 0.64 2.12
CA ALA A 237 4.18 1.03 2.65
C ALA A 237 3.82 0.28 3.93
N LEU A 238 3.92 -1.06 3.94
CA LEU A 238 3.59 -1.84 5.14
C LEU A 238 4.58 -1.57 6.28
N TYR A 239 5.88 -1.49 6.00
CA TYR A 239 6.87 -1.18 7.05
C TYR A 239 6.64 0.20 7.68
N ALA A 240 6.40 1.23 6.86
CA ALA A 240 6.11 2.56 7.38
C ALA A 240 4.83 2.55 8.23
N THR A 241 3.79 1.89 7.73
CA THR A 241 2.49 1.79 8.39
C THR A 241 2.56 1.01 9.70
N GLU A 242 3.26 -0.13 9.75
CA GLU A 242 3.49 -0.93 10.95
C GLU A 242 4.35 -0.18 11.97
N ASN A 243 5.38 0.52 11.53
CA ASN A 243 6.24 1.30 12.42
C ASN A 243 5.46 2.49 13.03
N ILE A 244 4.61 3.14 12.25
CA ILE A 244 3.70 4.18 12.75
C ILE A 244 2.69 3.58 13.73
N ALA A 245 2.06 2.45 13.40
CA ALA A 245 1.13 1.75 14.29
C ALA A 245 1.79 1.38 15.62
N GLY A 246 2.99 0.80 15.57
CA GLY A 246 3.79 0.43 16.74
C GLY A 246 4.12 1.64 17.62
N ARG A 247 4.54 2.76 17.01
CA ARG A 247 4.82 4.00 17.75
C ARG A 247 3.56 4.62 18.36
N ILE A 248 2.41 4.56 17.68
CA ILE A 248 1.13 5.02 18.25
C ILE A 248 0.73 4.13 19.42
N ASN A 249 0.73 2.81 19.24
CA ASN A 249 0.36 1.86 20.28
C ASN A 249 1.27 1.94 21.52
N ALA A 250 2.59 2.09 21.33
CA ALA A 250 3.53 2.25 22.45
C ALA A 250 3.24 3.53 23.28
N ARG A 251 2.90 4.65 22.62
CA ARG A 251 2.52 5.89 23.32
C ARG A 251 1.18 5.75 24.04
N LEU A 252 0.21 5.09 23.41
CA LEU A 252 -1.09 4.84 24.02
C LEU A 252 -0.96 3.96 25.27
N GLU A 253 -0.15 2.91 25.22
CA GLU A 253 0.11 2.03 26.37
C GLU A 253 0.82 2.77 27.51
N ASP A 254 1.83 3.61 27.22
CA ASP A 254 2.58 4.37 28.23
C ASP A 254 1.69 5.35 29.02
N GLU A 255 0.61 5.84 28.40
CA GLU A 255 -0.38 6.73 29.01
C GLU A 255 -1.62 6.01 29.58
N GLY A 256 -1.62 4.67 29.56
CA GLY A 256 -2.71 3.86 30.12
C GLY A 256 -3.96 3.77 29.23
N PHE A 257 -3.87 4.17 27.95
CA PHE A 257 -4.94 3.95 26.97
C PHE A 257 -4.88 2.52 26.43
N THR A 258 -6.02 1.83 26.42
CA THR A 258 -6.15 0.43 25.93
C THR A 258 -6.47 0.32 24.43
N VAL A 259 -6.35 1.43 23.69
CA VAL A 259 -6.69 1.46 22.27
C VAL A 259 -5.54 0.88 21.47
N LYS A 260 -5.81 -0.19 20.71
CA LYS A 260 -4.88 -0.75 19.73
C LYS A 260 -5.28 -0.30 18.33
N ILE A 261 -4.41 0.48 17.70
CA ILE A 261 -4.53 0.82 16.28
C ILE A 261 -3.84 -0.28 15.47
N SER A 262 -4.60 -0.90 14.59
CA SER A 262 -4.10 -1.82 13.57
C SER A 262 -4.54 -1.32 12.20
N PHE A 263 -3.66 -1.48 11.23
CA PHE A 263 -4.00 -1.22 9.83
C PHE A 263 -4.48 -2.51 9.17
N PRO A 264 -5.37 -2.42 8.17
CA PRO A 264 -5.85 -3.60 7.46
C PRO A 264 -4.69 -4.35 6.81
N ALA A 265 -4.65 -5.66 6.99
CA ALA A 265 -3.68 -6.51 6.33
C ALA A 265 -3.94 -6.46 4.82
N VAL A 266 -2.97 -5.97 4.05
CA VAL A 266 -3.02 -6.02 2.58
C VAL A 266 -2.67 -7.43 2.14
N SER A 267 -3.67 -8.28 2.30
CA SER A 267 -3.67 -9.66 1.85
C SER A 267 -3.94 -9.59 0.36
N GLN A 268 -2.87 -9.51 -0.42
CA GLN A 268 -2.88 -9.62 -1.88
C GLN A 268 -3.26 -8.33 -2.63
N LEU A 269 -2.25 -7.70 -3.25
CA LEU A 269 -2.41 -6.82 -4.42
C LEU A 269 -2.86 -7.61 -5.68
N GLN A 270 -3.60 -8.71 -5.51
CA GLN A 270 -3.85 -9.69 -6.57
C GLN A 270 -4.95 -9.31 -7.56
N THR A 271 -5.64 -8.18 -7.44
CA THR A 271 -6.96 -8.06 -8.08
C THR A 271 -7.07 -7.20 -9.35
N ARG A 272 -5.99 -6.64 -9.91
CA ARG A 272 -6.06 -6.01 -11.26
C ARG A 272 -4.86 -6.16 -12.18
N LEU A 273 -3.74 -6.67 -11.68
CA LEU A 273 -2.55 -7.02 -12.48
C LEU A 273 -2.52 -8.53 -12.75
N ALA A 274 -3.67 -9.14 -13.01
CA ALA A 274 -3.71 -10.49 -13.52
C ALA A 274 -3.06 -10.46 -14.92
N VAL A 275 -1.75 -10.74 -14.95
CA VAL A 275 -0.88 -10.74 -16.13
C VAL A 275 -1.56 -11.47 -17.28
N LYS A 276 -2.24 -12.58 -16.98
CA LYS A 276 -2.96 -13.39 -17.96
C LYS A 276 -4.15 -12.67 -18.62
N THR A 277 -4.97 -11.91 -17.88
CA THR A 277 -6.12 -11.20 -18.45
C THR A 277 -5.73 -9.90 -19.14
N ASN A 278 -4.72 -9.18 -18.62
CA ASN A 278 -4.25 -7.95 -19.25
C ASN A 278 -3.41 -8.22 -20.50
N LEU A 279 -2.63 -9.33 -20.54
CA LEU A 279 -1.89 -9.72 -21.73
C LEU A 279 -2.85 -10.10 -22.87
N SER A 280 -3.88 -10.90 -22.60
CA SER A 280 -4.91 -11.21 -23.61
C SER A 280 -5.62 -9.95 -24.12
N ALA A 281 -6.03 -9.04 -23.23
CA ALA A 281 -6.68 -7.80 -23.62
C ALA A 281 -5.76 -6.86 -24.42
N LEU A 282 -4.49 -6.72 -24.03
CA LEU A 282 -3.49 -5.91 -24.76
C LEU A 282 -3.17 -6.47 -26.15
N MET A 283 -3.17 -7.80 -26.30
CA MET A 283 -2.97 -8.43 -27.59
C MET A 283 -4.22 -8.31 -28.48
N GLU A 284 -5.41 -8.45 -27.90
CA GLU A 284 -6.71 -8.39 -28.60
C GLU A 284 -7.05 -6.96 -29.07
N GLU A 285 -6.84 -5.94 -28.23
CA GLU A 285 -7.05 -4.51 -28.57
C GLU A 285 -6.14 -4.05 -29.72
N ARG A 286 -4.92 -4.59 -29.81
CA ARG A 286 -3.96 -4.20 -30.85
C ARG A 286 -4.16 -4.94 -32.16
N THR A 287 -4.69 -6.16 -32.13
CA THR A 287 -5.11 -6.88 -33.35
C THR A 287 -6.32 -6.25 -34.02
N GLU A 288 -7.15 -5.48 -33.31
CA GLU A 288 -8.29 -4.74 -33.91
C GLU A 288 -7.90 -3.38 -34.53
N THR A 289 -6.75 -2.82 -34.16
CA THR A 289 -6.29 -1.50 -34.62
C THR A 289 -5.33 -1.50 -35.81
N VAL A 290 -5.04 -2.68 -36.40
CA VAL A 290 -4.24 -2.83 -37.63
C VAL A 290 -5.15 -3.16 -38.80
#